data_AF-A0A6A6XI30-F1
#
_entry.id   AF-A0A6A6XI30-F1
#
_cell.length_a   1.000
_cell.length_b   1.000
_cell.length_c   1.000
_cell.angle_alpha   90.00
_cell.angle_beta   90.00
_cell.angle_gamma   90.00
#
_symmetry.space_group_name_H-M   'P 1'
#
loop_
_entity.id
_entity.type
_entity.pdbx_description
1 polymer ?
#
loop_
_entity_poly.entity_id
_entity_poly.type
_entity_poly.pdbx_seq_one_letter_code
_entity_poly.pdbx_strand_id
1 'polypeptide(L)'
;NHIRSAYIDVIDVAYQTHIANITGLAHVFSSDMMLSADGARLWVAHKMIGKVTVVSTTSRRIISVLDTGAETNHPNFAELNGTTYAFVTVGALDETKVYKQRDPEVPPTYVGAIKASGVQPHGLWPSADNTRMYILNEHSDSVDVVDITNKNFRIIKTLSVGQEGQGLIYVSNAVPTGPGTQALGTQGLNPKLPPQNILVAITTSTPTPKETKKEPATALINIRQVAGLDMVKVIGRNLKLNTTYTVTADSKKYGAKGLPLLDFKASTMSPSGCEGGAPQVLAFFKFDGVFEPGSLNVVESF
;
A
#
# COMPACT_ATOMS: atom_id res chain seq x y z
N ASN A 1 6.03 -7.26 9.56
CA ASN A 1 5.15 -8.43 9.78
C ASN A 1 5.04 -9.29 8.51
N HIS A 2 6.14 -9.83 7.99
CA HIS A 2 6.06 -10.69 6.80
C HIS A 2 5.99 -12.15 7.20
N ILE A 3 4.95 -12.86 6.75
CA ILE A 3 4.83 -14.31 6.91
C ILE A 3 5.22 -14.98 5.59
N ARG A 4 5.90 -16.12 5.68
CA ARG A 4 6.21 -17.01 4.56
C ARG A 4 5.70 -18.43 4.87
N SER A 5 4.41 -18.56 5.12
CA SER A 5 3.72 -19.80 5.44
C SER A 5 2.25 -19.72 5.00
N ALA A 6 1.68 -20.86 4.60
CA ALA A 6 0.26 -20.98 4.24
C ALA A 6 -0.67 -21.28 5.44
N TYR A 7 -0.15 -21.14 6.67
CA TYR A 7 -0.89 -21.38 7.91
C TYR A 7 -0.45 -20.43 9.03
N ILE A 8 -1.22 -20.41 10.11
CA ILE A 8 -0.97 -19.65 11.34
C ILE A 8 -0.85 -20.64 12.50
N ASP A 9 0.26 -20.58 13.24
CA ASP A 9 0.42 -21.30 14.50
C ASP A 9 -0.33 -20.58 15.62
N VAL A 10 -1.07 -21.35 16.43
CA VAL A 10 -1.70 -20.86 17.65
C VAL A 10 -0.91 -21.42 18.82
N ILE A 11 -0.32 -20.51 19.59
CA ILE A 11 0.55 -20.84 20.73
C ILE A 11 -0.15 -20.39 22.01
N ASP A 12 -0.25 -21.30 22.98
CA ASP A 12 -0.57 -20.92 24.35
C ASP A 12 0.69 -20.34 25.00
N VAL A 13 0.66 -19.05 25.30
CA VAL A 13 1.82 -18.33 25.85
C VAL A 13 2.13 -18.75 27.29
N ALA A 14 1.11 -19.08 28.08
CA ALA A 14 1.30 -19.45 29.49
C ALA A 14 1.96 -20.82 29.62
N TYR A 15 1.57 -21.76 28.76
CA TYR A 15 2.12 -23.12 28.74
C TYR A 15 3.27 -23.30 27.74
N GLN A 16 3.56 -22.30 26.90
CA GLN A 16 4.56 -22.35 25.83
C GLN A 16 4.35 -23.53 24.86
N THR A 17 3.10 -23.89 24.60
CA THR A 17 2.75 -25.03 23.76
C THR A 17 2.03 -24.59 22.48
N HIS A 18 2.31 -25.31 21.40
CA HIS A 18 1.50 -25.23 20.18
C HIS A 18 0.17 -25.93 20.43
N ILE A 19 -0.95 -25.25 20.16
CA ILE A 19 -2.30 -25.76 20.47
C ILE A 19 -3.20 -25.90 19.24
N ALA A 20 -2.86 -25.29 18.11
CA ALA A 20 -3.58 -25.45 16.85
C ALA A 20 -2.81 -24.86 15.67
N ASN A 21 -3.18 -25.32 14.47
CA ASN A 21 -2.86 -24.66 13.21
C ASN A 21 -4.14 -24.16 12.56
N ILE A 22 -4.14 -22.90 12.12
CA ILE A 22 -5.16 -22.38 11.21
C ILE A 22 -4.59 -22.47 9.79
N THR A 23 -5.10 -23.40 8.99
CA THR A 23 -4.61 -23.68 7.63
C THR A 23 -5.54 -23.10 6.57
N GLY A 24 -5.03 -23.01 5.33
CA GLY A 24 -5.81 -22.61 4.16
C GLY A 24 -5.71 -21.13 3.79
N LEU A 25 -4.67 -20.42 4.27
CA LEU A 25 -4.43 -19.03 3.88
C LEU A 25 -4.35 -18.92 2.35
N ALA A 26 -4.81 -17.80 1.81
CA ALA A 26 -4.91 -17.64 0.36
C ALA A 26 -3.55 -17.64 -0.34
N HIS A 27 -2.48 -17.33 0.39
CA HIS A 27 -1.11 -17.32 -0.12
C HIS A 27 -0.08 -17.51 1.00
N VAL A 28 1.09 -18.04 0.64
CA VAL A 28 2.22 -18.23 1.57
C VAL A 28 2.82 -16.91 2.05
N PHE A 29 2.74 -15.86 1.24
CA PHE A 29 3.25 -14.54 1.60
C PHE A 29 2.12 -13.65 2.12
N SER A 30 2.34 -13.05 3.28
CA SER A 30 1.52 -11.98 3.84
C SER A 30 2.38 -10.75 4.16
N SER A 31 1.88 -9.57 3.82
CA SER A 31 2.51 -8.28 4.13
C SER A 31 2.25 -7.81 5.55
N ASP A 32 1.05 -8.08 6.05
CA ASP A 32 0.61 -7.72 7.39
C ASP A 32 -0.59 -8.57 7.84
N MET A 33 -0.80 -8.61 9.15
CA MET A 33 -1.99 -9.17 9.77
C MET A 33 -2.47 -8.25 10.88
N MET A 34 -3.78 -8.24 11.14
CA MET A 34 -4.35 -7.50 12.25
C MET A 34 -5.41 -8.31 12.99
N LEU A 35 -5.37 -8.23 14.32
CA LEU A 35 -6.37 -8.79 15.22
C LEU A 35 -7.39 -7.71 15.61
N SER A 36 -8.68 -8.04 15.64
CA SER A 36 -9.70 -7.13 16.19
C SER A 36 -9.52 -6.92 17.69
N ALA A 37 -10.02 -5.80 18.21
CA ALA A 37 -9.85 -5.45 19.62
C ALA A 37 -10.47 -6.47 20.60
N ASP A 38 -11.56 -7.13 20.20
CA ASP A 38 -12.18 -8.23 20.95
C ASP A 38 -11.45 -9.57 20.79
N GLY A 39 -10.38 -9.60 19.98
CA GLY A 39 -9.58 -10.79 19.72
C GLY A 39 -10.24 -11.83 18.82
N ALA A 40 -11.48 -11.63 18.37
CA ALA A 40 -12.29 -12.65 17.69
C ALA A 40 -12.03 -12.80 16.18
N ARG A 41 -11.41 -11.78 15.56
CA ARG A 41 -11.15 -11.72 14.11
C ARG A 41 -9.68 -11.48 13.86
N LEU A 42 -9.09 -12.24 12.94
CA LEU A 42 -7.76 -12.00 12.42
C LEU A 42 -7.86 -11.85 10.90
N TRP A 43 -7.38 -10.72 10.37
CA TRP A 43 -7.35 -10.46 8.93
C TRP A 43 -5.90 -10.51 8.46
N VAL A 44 -5.63 -11.30 7.42
CA VAL A 44 -4.27 -11.57 6.90
C VAL A 44 -4.19 -11.09 5.46
N ALA A 45 -3.38 -10.06 5.20
CA ALA A 45 -3.25 -9.45 3.90
C ALA A 45 -2.18 -10.15 3.04
N HIS A 46 -2.54 -10.47 1.80
CA HIS A 46 -1.71 -11.17 0.83
C HIS A 46 -1.38 -10.28 -0.37
N LYS A 47 -0.48 -9.32 -0.15
CA LYS A 47 -0.07 -8.29 -1.13
C LYS A 47 0.19 -8.82 -2.54
N MET A 48 0.95 -9.90 -2.63
CA MET A 48 1.37 -10.47 -3.91
C MET A 48 0.23 -11.06 -4.74
N ILE A 49 -0.93 -11.32 -4.13
CA ILE A 49 -2.10 -11.85 -4.84
C ILE A 49 -3.35 -10.97 -4.71
N GLY A 50 -3.27 -9.82 -4.04
CA GLY A 50 -4.37 -8.88 -3.89
C GLY A 50 -5.54 -9.36 -3.04
N LYS A 51 -5.31 -10.29 -2.11
CA LYS A 51 -6.36 -10.91 -1.28
C LYS A 51 -6.18 -10.69 0.21
N VAL A 52 -7.27 -10.76 0.96
CA VAL A 52 -7.23 -10.83 2.43
C VAL A 52 -7.94 -12.10 2.89
N THR A 53 -7.26 -12.93 3.70
CA THR A 53 -7.91 -14.06 4.39
C THR A 53 -8.49 -13.57 5.70
N VAL A 54 -9.78 -13.85 5.92
CA VAL A 54 -10.53 -13.52 7.14
C VAL A 54 -10.64 -14.76 8.00
N VAL A 55 -10.14 -14.69 9.22
CA VAL A 55 -10.06 -15.80 10.17
C VAL A 55 -10.90 -15.48 11.40
N SER A 56 -11.70 -16.44 11.85
CA SER A 56 -12.24 -16.45 13.21
C SER A 56 -11.22 -17.11 14.12
N THR A 57 -10.82 -16.40 15.18
CA THR A 57 -9.95 -16.96 16.22
C THR A 57 -10.75 -17.78 17.24
N THR A 58 -12.07 -17.54 17.35
CA THR A 58 -12.98 -18.29 18.21
C THR A 58 -13.08 -19.74 17.77
N SER A 59 -13.38 -19.97 16.50
CA SER A 59 -13.45 -21.31 15.90
C SER A 59 -12.15 -21.75 15.23
N ARG A 60 -11.13 -20.88 15.20
CA ARG A 60 -9.79 -21.12 14.63
C ARG A 60 -9.84 -21.59 13.18
N ARG A 61 -10.70 -20.96 12.37
CA ARG A 61 -10.92 -21.33 10.96
C ARG A 61 -11.01 -20.11 10.06
N ILE A 62 -10.79 -20.35 8.78
CA ILE A 62 -11.03 -19.35 7.74
C ILE A 62 -12.52 -19.22 7.49
N ILE A 63 -12.96 -17.96 7.42
CA ILE A 63 -14.36 -17.57 7.22
C ILE A 63 -14.57 -17.12 5.78
N SER A 64 -13.61 -16.40 5.22
CA SER A 64 -13.68 -15.92 3.84
C SER A 64 -12.29 -15.56 3.31
N VAL A 65 -12.18 -15.46 1.99
CA VAL A 65 -11.05 -14.86 1.29
C VAL A 65 -11.59 -13.75 0.41
N LEU A 66 -11.19 -12.52 0.68
CA LEU A 66 -11.64 -11.32 0.00
C LEU A 66 -10.71 -11.02 -1.18
N ASP A 67 -11.30 -10.67 -2.32
CA ASP A 67 -10.59 -10.03 -3.42
C ASP A 67 -10.61 -8.52 -3.19
N THR A 68 -9.48 -7.98 -2.75
CA THR A 68 -9.35 -6.58 -2.31
C THR A 68 -8.73 -5.69 -3.39
N GLY A 69 -7.94 -6.27 -4.30
CA GLY A 69 -7.24 -5.55 -5.35
C GLY A 69 -5.71 -5.60 -5.22
N ALA A 70 -5.03 -5.18 -6.30
CA ALA A 70 -3.58 -5.26 -6.42
C ALA A 70 -2.87 -4.46 -5.32
N GLU A 71 -1.79 -5.04 -4.78
CA GLU A 71 -1.00 -4.45 -3.69
C GLU A 71 -1.81 -4.17 -2.41
N THR A 72 -2.77 -5.05 -2.08
CA THR A 72 -3.43 -5.05 -0.76
C THR A 72 -2.38 -5.15 0.36
N ASN A 73 -2.48 -4.37 1.43
CA ASN A 73 -1.34 -4.19 2.31
C ASN A 73 -1.63 -4.39 3.80
N HIS A 74 -2.27 -3.41 4.46
CA HIS A 74 -2.53 -3.46 5.90
C HIS A 74 -4.03 -3.49 6.18
N PRO A 75 -4.52 -4.46 6.97
CA PRO A 75 -5.84 -4.39 7.58
C PRO A 75 -5.78 -3.66 8.94
N ASN A 76 -6.84 -2.93 9.30
CA ASN A 76 -7.09 -2.48 10.68
C ASN A 76 -8.59 -2.42 10.99
N PHE A 77 -8.97 -2.29 12.26
CA PHE A 77 -10.36 -2.33 12.70
C PHE A 77 -10.78 -1.06 13.42
N ALA A 78 -12.08 -0.79 13.43
CA ALA A 78 -12.71 0.18 14.32
C ALA A 78 -14.12 -0.28 14.70
N GLU A 79 -14.58 0.05 15.90
CA GLU A 79 -15.92 -0.27 16.38
C GLU A 79 -16.87 0.92 16.18
N LEU A 80 -17.90 0.75 15.34
CA LEU A 80 -18.88 1.80 15.03
C LEU A 80 -20.28 1.30 15.33
N ASN A 81 -20.96 1.93 16.29
CA ASN A 81 -22.33 1.60 16.70
C ASN A 81 -22.51 0.09 17.05
N GLY A 82 -21.52 -0.48 17.75
CA GLY A 82 -21.52 -1.90 18.15
C GLY A 82 -21.30 -2.87 16.98
N THR A 83 -20.73 -2.41 15.88
CA THR A 83 -20.33 -3.24 14.74
C THR A 83 -18.86 -3.02 14.44
N THR A 84 -18.11 -4.11 14.32
CA THR A 84 -16.71 -4.09 13.87
C THR A 84 -16.65 -3.75 12.38
N TYR A 85 -15.93 -2.69 12.05
CA TYR A 85 -15.53 -2.35 10.69
C TYR A 85 -14.06 -2.72 10.50
N ALA A 86 -13.73 -3.17 9.30
CA ALA A 86 -12.38 -3.44 8.87
C ALA A 86 -12.02 -2.53 7.69
N PHE A 87 -10.82 -2.00 7.72
CA PHE A 87 -10.25 -1.09 6.74
C PHE A 87 -9.01 -1.77 6.15
N VAL A 88 -8.89 -1.83 4.83
CA VAL A 88 -7.78 -2.49 4.14
C VAL A 88 -7.18 -1.55 3.12
N THR A 89 -5.92 -1.18 3.28
CA THR A 89 -5.21 -0.35 2.29
C THR A 89 -4.88 -1.14 1.03
N VAL A 90 -5.13 -0.55 -0.14
CA VAL A 90 -4.85 -1.15 -1.45
C VAL A 90 -4.00 -0.19 -2.26
N GLY A 91 -2.69 -0.45 -2.27
CA GLY A 91 -1.69 0.50 -2.74
C GLY A 91 -1.85 0.87 -4.20
N ALA A 92 -2.07 -0.10 -5.10
CA ALA A 92 -2.16 0.14 -6.54
C ALA A 92 -3.42 0.91 -6.96
N LEU A 93 -4.44 0.92 -6.10
CA LEU A 93 -5.73 1.56 -6.36
C LEU A 93 -5.85 2.94 -5.70
N ASP A 94 -4.83 3.35 -4.93
CA ASP A 94 -4.82 4.56 -4.09
C ASP A 94 -6.13 4.70 -3.28
N GLU A 95 -6.56 3.61 -2.65
CA GLU A 95 -7.79 3.58 -1.86
C GLU A 95 -7.67 2.65 -0.65
N THR A 96 -8.57 2.84 0.32
CA THR A 96 -8.76 1.94 1.46
C THR A 96 -10.14 1.33 1.39
N LYS A 97 -10.23 0.02 1.23
CA LYS A 97 -11.49 -0.74 1.22
C LYS A 97 -12.05 -0.83 2.62
N VAL A 98 -13.37 -0.68 2.75
CA VAL A 98 -14.07 -0.73 4.03
C VAL A 98 -15.09 -1.86 4.01
N TYR A 99 -15.10 -2.64 5.09
CA TYR A 99 -16.01 -3.75 5.30
C TYR A 99 -16.63 -3.68 6.69
N LYS A 100 -17.81 -4.26 6.85
CA LYS A 100 -18.44 -4.49 8.16
C LYS A 100 -18.51 -5.99 8.45
N GLN A 101 -18.23 -6.38 9.69
CA GLN A 101 -18.27 -7.77 10.14
C GLN A 101 -18.79 -7.86 11.58
N ARG A 102 -20.11 -7.93 11.73
CA ARG A 102 -20.75 -8.01 13.05
C ARG A 102 -20.39 -9.30 13.78
N ASP A 103 -20.47 -10.44 13.09
CA ASP A 103 -20.21 -11.77 13.64
C ASP A 103 -18.88 -12.29 13.09
N PRO A 104 -17.90 -12.67 13.94
CA PRO A 104 -16.64 -13.24 13.48
C PRO A 104 -16.82 -14.55 12.70
N GLU A 105 -17.94 -15.27 12.87
CA GLU A 105 -18.20 -16.55 12.20
C GLU A 105 -18.83 -16.41 10.80
N VAL A 106 -19.13 -15.18 10.36
CA VAL A 106 -19.80 -14.88 9.09
C VAL A 106 -18.90 -14.01 8.19
N PRO A 107 -18.92 -14.20 6.86
CA PRO A 107 -18.18 -13.36 5.93
C PRO A 107 -18.49 -11.86 6.08
N PRO A 108 -17.48 -10.98 5.96
CA PRO A 108 -17.71 -9.54 6.03
C PRO A 108 -18.44 -9.02 4.79
N THR A 109 -19.15 -7.90 4.94
CA THR A 109 -19.83 -7.21 3.84
C THR A 109 -19.03 -5.98 3.43
N TYR A 110 -18.72 -5.83 2.14
CA TYR A 110 -18.12 -4.62 1.59
C TYR A 110 -19.10 -3.44 1.68
N VAL A 111 -18.63 -2.28 2.13
CA VAL A 111 -19.47 -1.07 2.31
C VAL A 111 -18.98 0.13 1.50
N GLY A 112 -17.79 0.09 0.93
CA GLY A 112 -17.26 1.18 0.11
C GLY A 112 -15.74 1.29 0.22
N ALA A 113 -15.19 2.33 -0.38
CA ALA A 113 -13.77 2.64 -0.32
C ALA A 113 -13.54 4.13 -0.06
N ILE A 114 -12.44 4.42 0.63
CA ILE A 114 -11.93 5.77 0.84
C ILE A 114 -10.85 6.01 -0.20
N LYS A 115 -11.07 6.94 -1.13
CA LYS A 115 -10.02 7.35 -2.06
C LYS A 115 -8.97 8.16 -1.30
N ALA A 116 -7.71 7.75 -1.38
CA ALA A 116 -6.60 8.43 -0.71
C ALA A 116 -6.37 9.82 -1.32
N SER A 117 -5.87 10.77 -0.51
CA SER A 117 -5.42 12.08 -1.03
C SER A 117 -4.04 11.99 -1.69
N GLY A 118 -3.24 11.01 -1.27
CA GLY A 118 -1.95 10.66 -1.83
C GLY A 118 -1.99 9.34 -2.60
N VAL A 119 -0.81 8.82 -2.90
CA VAL A 119 -0.63 7.54 -3.58
C VAL A 119 -0.07 6.48 -2.63
N GLN A 120 -0.37 5.22 -2.93
CA GLN A 120 0.12 4.06 -2.20
C GLN A 120 -0.21 4.12 -0.70
N PRO A 121 -1.50 4.10 -0.31
CA PRO A 121 -1.88 3.93 1.08
C PRO A 121 -1.30 2.62 1.61
N HIS A 122 -0.69 2.68 2.80
CA HIS A 122 0.08 1.60 3.39
C HIS A 122 -0.40 1.31 4.83
N GLY A 123 0.34 1.71 5.85
CA GLY A 123 -0.07 1.55 7.24
C GLY A 123 -1.30 2.40 7.58
N LEU A 124 -2.17 1.87 8.45
CA LEU A 124 -3.32 2.60 8.96
C LEU A 124 -3.60 2.23 10.43
N TRP A 125 -4.18 3.16 11.18
CA TRP A 125 -4.51 2.94 12.58
C TRP A 125 -5.70 3.80 13.07
N PRO A 126 -6.66 3.24 13.82
CA PRO A 126 -7.81 3.96 14.37
C PRO A 126 -7.43 4.84 15.56
N SER A 127 -8.17 5.93 15.81
CA SER A 127 -8.15 6.57 17.12
C SER A 127 -8.82 5.68 18.17
N ALA A 128 -8.39 5.79 19.44
CA ALA A 128 -8.92 4.97 20.53
C ALA A 128 -10.43 5.16 20.78
N ASP A 129 -10.98 6.31 20.40
CA ASP A 129 -12.41 6.63 20.50
C ASP A 129 -13.23 6.17 19.28
N ASN A 130 -12.60 5.49 18.30
CA ASN A 130 -13.21 5.06 17.03
C ASN A 130 -13.84 6.18 16.21
N THR A 131 -13.43 7.44 16.40
CA THR A 131 -13.95 8.56 15.59
C THR A 131 -13.13 8.82 14.34
N ARG A 132 -11.86 8.39 14.33
CA ARG A 132 -10.92 8.63 13.24
C ARG A 132 -10.17 7.38 12.80
N MET A 133 -9.79 7.36 11.54
CA MET A 133 -8.78 6.45 10.99
C MET A 133 -7.65 7.29 10.39
N TYR A 134 -6.41 6.97 10.73
CA TYR A 134 -5.21 7.59 10.16
C TYR A 134 -4.63 6.66 9.11
N ILE A 135 -4.45 7.13 7.88
CA ILE A 135 -4.00 6.32 6.74
C ILE A 135 -2.75 6.96 6.17
N LEU A 136 -1.65 6.21 6.16
CA LEU A 136 -0.34 6.66 5.68
C LEU A 136 -0.23 6.42 4.17
N ASN A 137 0.09 7.46 3.41
CA ASN A 137 0.34 7.41 1.97
C ASN A 137 1.86 7.36 1.72
N GLU A 138 2.41 6.16 1.52
CA GLU A 138 3.85 5.89 1.55
C GLU A 138 4.63 6.78 0.58
N HIS A 139 4.15 6.93 -0.66
CA HIS A 139 4.89 7.68 -1.68
C HIS A 139 4.52 9.16 -1.76
N SER A 140 3.52 9.60 -1.00
CA SER A 140 3.15 11.02 -0.89
C SER A 140 3.64 11.68 0.38
N ASP A 141 4.34 10.94 1.26
CA ASP A 141 4.86 11.43 2.54
C ASP A 141 3.77 12.16 3.35
N SER A 142 2.58 11.57 3.37
CA SER A 142 1.40 12.17 4.01
C SER A 142 0.56 11.17 4.78
N VAL A 143 -0.22 11.67 5.73
CA VAL A 143 -1.22 10.90 6.48
C VAL A 143 -2.58 11.54 6.30
N ASP A 144 -3.55 10.78 5.79
CA ASP A 144 -4.95 11.15 5.76
C ASP A 144 -5.60 10.90 7.12
N VAL A 145 -6.30 11.91 7.61
CA VAL A 145 -7.17 11.85 8.79
C VAL A 145 -8.60 11.69 8.29
N VAL A 146 -9.14 10.49 8.46
CA VAL A 146 -10.49 10.13 8.03
C VAL A 146 -11.45 10.23 9.22
N ASP A 147 -12.58 10.89 9.03
CA ASP A 147 -13.73 10.78 9.92
C ASP A 147 -14.52 9.52 9.57
N ILE A 148 -14.54 8.57 10.51
CA ILE A 148 -15.20 7.27 10.33
C ILE A 148 -16.56 7.19 11.03
N THR A 149 -17.01 8.27 11.69
CA THR A 149 -18.36 8.34 12.28
C THR A 149 -19.43 8.62 11.23
N ASN A 150 -19.04 9.22 10.11
CA ASN A 150 -19.92 9.46 8.96
C ASN A 150 -19.95 8.24 8.04
N LYS A 151 -21.14 7.89 7.52
CA LYS A 151 -21.36 6.77 6.58
C LYS A 151 -20.47 6.82 5.33
N ASN A 152 -19.99 8.00 4.95
CA ASN A 152 -19.19 8.20 3.74
C ASN A 152 -17.66 8.18 3.98
N PHE A 153 -17.19 7.94 5.21
CA PHE A 153 -15.76 7.84 5.55
C PHE A 153 -14.88 8.95 4.91
N ARG A 154 -15.05 10.19 5.38
CA ARG A 154 -14.50 11.36 4.69
C ARG A 154 -13.11 11.70 5.19
N ILE A 155 -12.16 11.93 4.28
CA ILE A 155 -10.89 12.60 4.62
C ILE A 155 -11.21 14.04 5.04
N ILE A 156 -10.87 14.39 6.28
CA ILE A 156 -11.09 15.74 6.83
C ILE A 156 -9.81 16.57 6.91
N LYS A 157 -8.66 15.93 6.83
CA LYS A 157 -7.35 16.58 6.86
C LYS A 157 -6.29 15.64 6.28
N THR A 158 -5.28 16.21 5.65
CA THR A 158 -4.07 15.50 5.24
C THR A 158 -2.87 16.19 5.89
N LEU A 159 -2.00 15.41 6.52
CA LEU A 159 -0.83 15.87 7.25
C LEU A 159 0.43 15.46 6.50
N SER A 160 1.39 16.36 6.31
CA SER A 160 2.72 15.97 5.83
C SER A 160 3.48 15.24 6.94
N VAL A 161 4.14 14.15 6.58
CA VAL A 161 4.99 13.34 7.47
C VAL A 161 6.35 13.08 6.81
N GLY A 162 7.23 12.36 7.51
CA GLY A 162 8.53 11.97 6.98
C GLY A 162 8.44 11.05 5.76
N GLN A 163 9.59 10.78 5.16
CA GLN A 163 9.71 10.06 3.89
C GLN A 163 9.35 8.57 3.99
N GLU A 164 8.59 8.05 3.01
CA GLU A 164 8.30 6.62 2.82
C GLU A 164 7.81 5.89 4.07
N GLY A 165 6.88 6.51 4.81
CA GLY A 165 6.26 5.85 5.94
C GLY A 165 5.49 4.59 5.49
N GLN A 166 5.74 3.46 6.16
CA GLN A 166 5.06 2.18 5.90
C GLN A 166 4.16 1.74 7.05
N GLY A 167 4.58 1.96 8.30
CA GLY A 167 3.81 1.64 9.50
C GLY A 167 3.27 2.90 10.17
N LEU A 168 2.11 2.79 10.80
CA LEU A 168 1.51 3.85 11.61
C LEU A 168 0.99 3.24 12.90
N ILE A 169 1.26 3.88 14.03
CA ILE A 169 0.69 3.53 15.34
C ILE A 169 0.09 4.80 15.93
N TYR A 170 -1.14 4.70 16.43
CA TYR A 170 -1.75 5.73 17.25
C TYR A 170 -1.68 5.32 18.72
N VAL A 171 -1.15 6.20 19.57
CA VAL A 171 -1.09 6.00 21.02
C VAL A 171 -1.94 7.07 21.68
N SER A 172 -3.04 6.67 22.32
CA SER A 172 -3.88 7.58 23.10
C SER A 172 -3.16 8.01 24.37
N ASN A 173 -3.38 9.27 24.77
CA ASN A 173 -2.81 9.83 26.01
C ASN A 173 -1.28 9.65 26.13
N ALA A 174 -0.56 9.64 25.00
CA ALA A 174 0.90 9.45 24.97
C ALA A 174 1.67 10.55 25.73
N VAL A 175 1.05 11.73 25.85
CA VAL A 175 1.56 12.89 26.60
C VAL A 175 0.52 13.22 27.68
N PRO A 176 0.58 12.57 28.85
CA PRO A 176 -0.40 12.80 29.92
C PRO A 176 -0.22 14.15 30.61
N THR A 177 0.97 14.75 30.53
CA THR A 177 1.30 16.07 31.09
C THR A 177 2.31 16.81 30.21
N GLY A 178 2.28 18.15 30.27
CA GLY A 178 3.22 19.00 29.55
C GLY A 178 2.96 19.12 28.04
N PRO A 179 3.84 19.81 27.29
CA PRO A 179 3.64 20.06 25.85
C PRO A 179 3.78 18.83 24.94
N GLY A 180 4.59 17.84 25.32
CA GLY A 180 4.78 16.60 24.54
C GLY A 180 5.62 16.73 23.28
N THR A 181 6.27 17.86 23.05
CA THR A 181 7.02 18.17 21.83
C THR A 181 8.54 18.11 21.99
N GLN A 182 9.05 17.85 23.21
CA GLN A 182 10.45 18.04 23.58
C GLN A 182 11.43 17.15 22.78
N ALA A 183 10.99 15.99 22.30
CA ALA A 183 11.79 15.05 21.52
C ALA A 183 11.33 14.92 20.06
N LEU A 184 10.42 15.78 19.61
CA LEU A 184 9.98 15.78 18.22
C LEU A 184 10.95 16.58 17.35
N GLY A 185 11.17 16.09 16.13
CA GLY A 185 11.97 16.77 15.11
C GLY A 185 11.24 16.81 13.78
N THR A 186 11.86 17.46 12.80
CA THR A 186 11.34 17.54 11.42
C THR A 186 12.13 16.63 10.47
N GLN A 187 12.72 15.55 10.98
CA GLN A 187 13.52 14.63 10.17
C GLN A 187 12.66 14.03 9.05
N GLY A 188 13.14 14.12 7.81
CA GLY A 188 12.41 13.68 6.64
C GLY A 188 11.24 14.57 6.22
N LEU A 189 10.90 15.62 6.97
CA LEU A 189 9.92 16.62 6.54
C LEU A 189 10.59 17.62 5.59
N ASN A 190 10.23 17.58 4.31
CA ASN A 190 10.63 18.60 3.34
C ASN A 190 9.41 19.21 2.64
N PRO A 191 8.70 20.16 3.28
CA PRO A 191 7.49 20.75 2.70
C PRO A 191 7.76 21.61 1.46
N LYS A 192 9.02 22.00 1.20
CA LYS A 192 9.39 22.80 0.03
C LYS A 192 9.53 21.96 -1.24
N LEU A 193 9.82 20.67 -1.10
CA LEU A 193 10.10 19.76 -2.20
C LEU A 193 9.38 18.43 -1.93
N PRO A 194 8.04 18.41 -2.06
CA PRO A 194 7.26 17.19 -1.89
C PRO A 194 7.65 16.15 -2.95
N PRO A 195 7.46 14.86 -2.66
CA PRO A 195 7.70 13.82 -3.66
C PRO A 195 6.75 13.98 -4.85
N GLN A 196 7.30 13.79 -6.05
CA GLN A 196 6.53 13.79 -7.30
C GLN A 196 6.10 12.35 -7.60
N ASN A 197 4.80 12.15 -7.85
CA ASN A 197 4.22 10.84 -8.13
C ASN A 197 3.57 10.87 -9.50
N ILE A 198 4.16 10.15 -10.46
CA ILE A 198 3.81 10.25 -11.87
C ILE A 198 3.46 8.86 -12.39
N LEU A 199 2.19 8.66 -12.73
CA LEU A 199 1.73 7.42 -13.34
C LEU A 199 1.87 7.52 -14.87
N VAL A 200 2.68 6.63 -15.43
CA VAL A 200 2.97 6.56 -16.86
C VAL A 200 2.34 5.29 -17.43
N ALA A 201 1.64 5.41 -18.57
CA ALA A 201 1.21 4.26 -19.35
C ALA A 201 2.38 3.73 -20.18
N ILE A 202 2.54 2.41 -20.25
CA ILE A 202 3.64 1.81 -21.03
C ILE A 202 3.33 1.93 -22.52
N THR A 203 4.22 2.56 -23.26
CA THR A 203 4.10 2.65 -24.72
C THR A 203 4.59 1.33 -25.33
N THR A 204 3.66 0.50 -25.84
CA THR A 204 4.03 -0.74 -26.56
C THR A 204 4.20 -0.46 -28.05
N SER A 205 5.17 -1.12 -28.68
CA SER A 205 5.43 -1.01 -30.14
C SER A 205 4.39 -1.72 -31.02
N THR A 206 3.41 -2.40 -30.42
CA THR A 206 2.40 -3.19 -31.14
C THR A 206 1.05 -3.12 -30.42
N PRO A 207 -0.03 -2.68 -31.08
CA PRO A 207 -1.37 -2.78 -30.52
C PRO A 207 -1.81 -4.25 -30.54
N THR A 208 -1.98 -4.84 -29.35
CA THR A 208 -2.55 -6.19 -29.22
C THR A 208 -4.06 -6.13 -29.56
N PRO A 209 -4.61 -7.08 -30.35
CA PRO A 209 -6.04 -7.08 -30.64
C PRO A 209 -6.86 -7.35 -29.38
N LYS A 210 -7.84 -6.47 -29.10
CA LYS A 210 -9.00 -6.63 -28.19
C LYS A 210 -8.94 -7.80 -27.18
N GLU A 211 -8.05 -7.71 -26.19
CA GLU A 211 -8.28 -8.36 -24.89
C GLU A 211 -9.19 -7.46 -24.06
N THR A 212 -10.49 -7.59 -24.27
CA THR A 212 -11.48 -6.91 -23.44
C THR A 212 -11.39 -7.44 -22.02
N LYS A 213 -10.89 -6.59 -21.10
CA LYS A 213 -10.88 -6.64 -19.61
C LYS A 213 -9.50 -6.67 -18.92
N LYS A 214 -8.37 -6.56 -19.65
CA LYS A 214 -7.06 -6.49 -19.02
C LYS A 214 -6.70 -5.05 -18.65
N GLU A 215 -6.28 -4.81 -17.41
CA GLU A 215 -5.82 -3.48 -16.98
C GLU A 215 -4.56 -3.08 -17.76
N PRO A 216 -4.41 -1.80 -18.12
CA PRO A 216 -3.26 -1.35 -18.89
C PRO A 216 -1.95 -1.52 -18.12
N ALA A 217 -0.88 -1.79 -18.85
CA ALA A 217 0.48 -1.75 -18.32
C ALA A 217 0.83 -0.32 -17.90
N THR A 218 1.31 -0.17 -16.67
CA THR A 218 1.66 1.15 -16.11
C THR A 218 2.96 1.10 -15.31
N ALA A 219 3.57 2.27 -15.13
CA ALA A 219 4.67 2.48 -14.21
C ALA A 219 4.36 3.71 -13.34
N LEU A 220 4.31 3.53 -12.02
CA LEU A 220 4.33 4.65 -11.07
C LEU A 220 5.78 5.04 -10.83
N ILE A 221 6.13 6.28 -11.16
CA ILE A 221 7.45 6.86 -10.95
C ILE A 221 7.35 7.85 -9.78
N ASN A 222 8.01 7.53 -8.67
CA ASN A 222 8.16 8.41 -7.51
C ASN A 222 9.54 9.07 -7.57
N ILE A 223 9.58 10.39 -7.49
CA ILE A 223 10.82 11.18 -7.49
C ILE A 223 10.86 12.02 -6.23
N ARG A 224 11.96 11.93 -5.49
CA ARG A 224 12.16 12.75 -4.29
C ARG A 224 13.61 13.12 -4.10
N GLN A 225 13.84 14.28 -3.49
CA GLN A 225 15.18 14.68 -3.12
C GLN A 225 15.68 13.91 -1.91
N VAL A 226 16.94 13.48 -1.99
CA VAL A 226 17.72 12.97 -0.87
C VAL A 226 19.06 13.75 -0.81
N ALA A 227 19.91 13.47 0.18
CA ALA A 227 21.12 14.27 0.38
C ALA A 227 22.06 14.22 -0.84
N GLY A 228 22.12 15.32 -1.61
CA GLY A 228 23.04 15.53 -2.73
C GLY A 228 22.57 14.99 -4.09
N LEU A 229 21.41 14.33 -4.16
CA LEU A 229 20.89 13.66 -5.37
C LEU A 229 19.38 13.41 -5.25
N ASP A 230 18.75 12.91 -6.31
CA ASP A 230 17.34 12.55 -6.30
C ASP A 230 17.19 11.03 -6.38
N MET A 231 16.26 10.50 -5.59
CA MET A 231 15.82 9.12 -5.69
C MET A 231 14.70 9.03 -6.70
N VAL A 232 14.86 8.19 -7.72
CA VAL A 232 13.84 7.83 -8.69
C VAL A 232 13.46 6.37 -8.46
N LYS A 233 12.21 6.14 -8.05
CA LYS A 233 11.64 4.83 -7.78
C LYS A 233 10.57 4.50 -8.81
N VAL A 234 10.60 3.30 -9.37
CA VAL A 234 9.63 2.83 -10.37
C VAL A 234 8.91 1.60 -9.85
N ILE A 235 7.59 1.60 -9.95
CA ILE A 235 6.71 0.46 -9.68
C ILE A 235 5.97 0.11 -10.96
N GLY A 236 6.40 -0.98 -11.60
CA GLY A 236 5.83 -1.48 -12.84
C GLY A 236 4.70 -2.48 -12.61
N ARG A 237 3.56 -2.29 -13.27
CA ARG A 237 2.36 -3.11 -13.17
C ARG A 237 1.92 -3.61 -14.54
N ASN A 238 1.39 -4.83 -14.58
CA ASN A 238 0.83 -5.47 -15.77
C ASN A 238 1.79 -5.44 -16.97
N LEU A 239 3.10 -5.51 -16.70
CA LEU A 239 4.16 -5.50 -17.70
C LEU A 239 4.23 -6.87 -18.40
N LYS A 240 4.99 -6.96 -19.48
CA LYS A 240 5.33 -8.25 -20.10
C LYS A 240 6.43 -8.91 -19.26
N LEU A 241 6.18 -10.14 -18.82
CA LEU A 241 7.12 -10.89 -17.99
C LEU A 241 8.44 -11.11 -18.75
N ASN A 242 9.56 -10.96 -18.05
CA ASN A 242 10.92 -11.08 -18.56
C ASN A 242 11.32 -10.09 -19.66
N THR A 243 10.55 -9.00 -19.83
CA THR A 243 10.89 -7.90 -20.74
C THR A 243 11.66 -6.80 -20.02
N THR A 244 12.62 -6.20 -20.73
CA THR A 244 13.35 -5.02 -20.28
C THR A 244 12.61 -3.75 -20.72
N TYR A 245 12.59 -2.77 -19.84
CA TYR A 245 11.98 -1.46 -20.06
C TYR A 245 12.98 -0.37 -19.74
N THR A 246 12.95 0.71 -20.51
CA THR A 246 13.76 1.92 -20.27
C THR A 246 12.85 3.06 -19.84
N VAL A 247 13.18 3.69 -18.72
CA VAL A 247 12.61 4.99 -18.34
C VAL A 247 13.35 6.09 -19.10
N THR A 248 12.62 6.98 -19.73
CA THR A 248 13.18 8.13 -20.45
C THR A 248 12.58 9.45 -19.97
N ALA A 249 13.31 10.54 -20.15
CA ALA A 249 12.79 11.90 -19.96
C ALA A 249 13.49 12.91 -20.88
N ASP A 250 12.83 14.03 -21.14
CA ASP A 250 13.42 15.19 -21.77
C ASP A 250 14.28 15.98 -20.77
N SER A 251 15.35 16.61 -21.27
CA SER A 251 16.19 17.53 -20.51
C SER A 251 16.20 18.90 -21.18
N LYS A 252 15.55 19.89 -20.55
CA LYS A 252 15.67 21.30 -20.99
C LYS A 252 17.08 21.83 -20.85
N LYS A 253 17.79 21.43 -19.78
CA LYS A 253 19.16 21.87 -19.50
C LYS A 253 20.13 21.52 -20.64
N TYR A 254 19.95 20.35 -21.26
CA TYR A 254 20.80 19.88 -22.34
C TYR A 254 20.13 19.94 -23.73
N GLY A 255 18.89 20.45 -23.83
CA GLY A 255 18.15 20.52 -25.09
C GLY A 255 17.89 19.16 -25.74
N ALA A 256 17.82 18.08 -24.95
CA ALA A 256 17.69 16.71 -25.42
C ALA A 256 16.30 16.13 -25.09
N LYS A 257 15.79 15.25 -25.95
CA LYS A 257 14.51 14.57 -25.77
C LYS A 257 14.68 13.08 -25.60
N GLY A 258 13.83 12.46 -24.77
CA GLY A 258 13.80 11.01 -24.57
C GLY A 258 15.13 10.40 -24.12
N LEU A 259 15.90 11.11 -23.29
CA LEU A 259 17.15 10.59 -22.76
C LEU A 259 16.88 9.38 -21.86
N PRO A 260 17.60 8.26 -22.02
CA PRO A 260 17.46 7.11 -21.14
C PRO A 260 17.98 7.46 -19.73
N LEU A 261 17.17 7.13 -18.72
CA LEU A 261 17.48 7.36 -17.32
C LEU A 261 17.90 6.08 -16.60
N LEU A 262 17.14 4.99 -16.80
CA LEU A 262 17.42 3.68 -16.22
C LEU A 262 16.71 2.57 -17.00
N ASP A 263 17.32 1.39 -17.00
CA ASP A 263 16.70 0.16 -17.49
C ASP A 263 16.26 -0.72 -16.33
N PHE A 264 15.15 -1.44 -16.49
CA PHE A 264 14.70 -2.42 -15.53
C PHE A 264 13.98 -3.59 -16.20
N LYS A 265 14.00 -4.75 -15.55
CA LYS A 265 13.34 -5.95 -16.04
C LYS A 265 12.08 -6.25 -15.24
N ALA A 266 10.99 -6.54 -15.92
CA ALA A 266 9.77 -7.03 -15.29
C ALA A 266 9.93 -8.52 -14.93
N SER A 267 10.48 -8.79 -13.75
CA SER A 267 10.87 -10.15 -13.34
C SER A 267 9.91 -10.81 -12.34
N THR A 268 8.98 -10.06 -11.74
CA THR A 268 8.02 -10.64 -10.79
C THR A 268 6.74 -11.04 -11.50
N MET A 269 6.18 -12.19 -11.18
CA MET A 269 4.90 -12.61 -11.73
C MET A 269 3.75 -11.93 -10.97
N SER A 270 2.75 -11.44 -11.70
CA SER A 270 1.54 -10.88 -11.12
C SER A 270 0.69 -11.96 -10.42
N PRO A 271 -0.22 -11.58 -9.51
CA PRO A 271 -1.24 -12.46 -8.93
C PRO A 271 -1.93 -13.42 -9.92
N SER A 272 -2.19 -12.92 -11.13
CA SER A 272 -2.94 -13.63 -12.18
C SER A 272 -2.06 -14.58 -13.01
N GLY A 273 -0.75 -14.58 -12.80
CA GLY A 273 0.20 -15.47 -13.47
C GLY A 273 0.57 -15.05 -14.91
N CYS A 274 -0.13 -14.09 -15.49
CA CYS A 274 -0.03 -13.76 -16.91
C CYS A 274 0.76 -12.48 -17.21
N GLU A 275 1.19 -11.75 -16.19
CA GLU A 275 1.89 -10.47 -16.34
C GLU A 275 3.15 -10.41 -15.48
N GLY A 276 4.12 -9.63 -15.95
CA GLY A 276 5.29 -9.20 -15.21
C GLY A 276 5.01 -7.96 -14.37
N GLY A 277 5.81 -7.80 -13.32
CA GLY A 277 5.86 -6.61 -12.49
C GLY A 277 7.30 -6.26 -12.17
N ALA A 278 7.48 -5.04 -11.71
CA ALA A 278 8.72 -4.55 -11.14
C ALA A 278 8.33 -3.82 -9.85
N PRO A 279 8.23 -4.53 -8.70
CA PRO A 279 7.57 -4.00 -7.52
C PRO A 279 8.33 -2.83 -6.91
N GLN A 280 9.64 -2.75 -7.15
CA GLN A 280 10.48 -1.66 -6.72
C GLN A 280 11.79 -1.66 -7.52
N VAL A 281 11.95 -0.66 -8.37
CA VAL A 281 13.22 -0.32 -9.03
C VAL A 281 13.71 0.99 -8.44
N LEU A 282 14.98 1.06 -8.07
CA LEU A 282 15.57 2.25 -7.46
C LEU A 282 16.76 2.74 -8.27
N ALA A 283 16.79 4.03 -8.53
CA ALA A 283 17.93 4.73 -9.11
C ALA A 283 18.17 6.04 -8.36
N PHE A 284 19.43 6.47 -8.33
CA PHE A 284 19.90 7.63 -7.58
C PHE A 284 20.73 8.50 -8.52
N PHE A 285 20.17 9.63 -8.95
CA PHE A 285 20.83 10.57 -9.85
C PHE A 285 20.19 11.95 -9.74
N LYS A 286 20.84 12.98 -10.28
CA LYS A 286 20.27 14.32 -10.30
C LYS A 286 19.14 14.40 -11.32
N PHE A 287 17.91 14.42 -10.84
CA PHE A 287 16.71 14.58 -11.63
C PHE A 287 16.27 16.05 -11.69
N ASP A 288 16.10 16.65 -10.51
CA ASP A 288 15.56 18.00 -10.37
C ASP A 288 16.53 19.03 -10.96
N GLY A 289 15.99 19.91 -11.80
CA GLY A 289 16.75 20.90 -12.55
C GLY A 289 17.57 20.33 -13.72
N VAL A 290 17.41 19.04 -14.04
CA VAL A 290 18.03 18.39 -15.20
C VAL A 290 16.97 17.86 -16.16
N PHE A 291 15.99 17.12 -15.66
CA PHE A 291 14.94 16.47 -16.46
C PHE A 291 13.55 17.05 -16.16
N GLU A 292 12.65 16.89 -17.12
CA GLU A 292 11.27 17.38 -17.02
C GLU A 292 10.34 16.26 -16.53
N PRO A 293 9.73 16.35 -15.34
CA PRO A 293 8.89 15.29 -14.80
C PRO A 293 7.72 14.92 -15.72
N GLY A 294 7.06 15.92 -16.34
CA GLY A 294 5.94 15.70 -17.25
C GLY A 294 6.30 15.06 -18.59
N SER A 295 7.59 14.84 -18.86
CA SER A 295 8.08 14.15 -20.07
C SER A 295 8.47 12.69 -19.82
N LEU A 296 8.33 12.21 -18.58
CA LEU A 296 8.67 10.84 -18.23
C LEU A 296 7.87 9.86 -19.09
N ASN A 297 8.58 8.91 -19.68
CA ASN A 297 8.00 7.82 -20.43
C ASN A 297 8.67 6.50 -20.05
N VAL A 298 7.98 5.39 -20.28
CA VAL A 298 8.53 4.05 -20.12
C VAL A 298 8.21 3.24 -21.38
N VAL A 299 9.25 2.74 -22.01
CA VAL A 299 9.18 2.01 -23.29
C VAL A 299 9.74 0.61 -23.14
N GLU A 300 9.17 -0.36 -23.86
CA GLU A 300 9.78 -1.68 -24.01
C GLU A 300 11.09 -1.55 -24.80
N SER A 301 12.16 -2.14 -24.28
CA SER A 301 13.50 -2.11 -24.85
C SER A 301 13.80 -3.44 -25.51
N PHE A 302 14.42 -3.40 -26.69
CA PHE A 302 14.81 -4.59 -27.47
C PHE A 302 16.13 -5.20 -26.95
#